data_AF-A0A927NNN6-F1
#
_entry.id   AF-A0A927NNN6-F1
#
_cell.length_a   1.000
_cell.length_b   1.000
_cell.length_c   1.000
_cell.angle_alpha   90.00
_cell.angle_beta   90.00
_cell.angle_gamma   90.00
#
_symmetry.space_group_name_H-M   'P 1'
#
loop_
_entity.id
_entity.type
_entity.pdbx_description
1 polymer ?
#
loop_
_entity_poly.entity_id
_entity_poly.type
_entity_poly.pdbx_seq_one_letter_code
_entity_poly.pdbx_strand_id
1 'polypeptide(L)'
;MSKLDPSVREITDKLDSVGNTTAAIGKGFAIGSAALAALSLMNSYLYAFGGVDIISGAITLNIVRPLTLVGALLGAALPYLFSGMLIDAVAKAARKMVDEVRRQFREIKGLITGETLPDYKTCIEISSQGALKEMRVPCIMAILFPIVSGFIFGAEFVGGLLLGATMSAIMLAIFTGNSGGAWDNGKKFIEAGGVAGHGKGSLAHDAAVVGDTVGDPLKDTVGPSLDILIKIMSTISLIAVVVFSQYNLFAFLGL
;
A
#
# COMPACT_ATOMS: atom_id res chain seq x y z
N MET A 1 -13.99 20.69 17.52
CA MET A 1 -13.49 20.42 18.89
C MET A 1 -13.56 21.66 19.78
N SER A 2 -13.04 22.82 19.36
CA SER A 2 -13.03 24.06 20.17
C SER A 2 -14.26 24.99 20.04
N LYS A 3 -15.37 24.51 19.43
CA LYS A 3 -16.62 25.26 19.22
C LYS A 3 -16.44 26.68 18.63
N LEU A 4 -15.52 26.83 17.68
CA LEU A 4 -15.29 28.10 16.97
C LEU A 4 -16.46 28.43 16.02
N ASP A 5 -16.47 29.67 15.55
CA ASP A 5 -17.47 30.17 14.60
C ASP A 5 -17.55 29.29 13.34
N PRO A 6 -18.76 29.04 12.79
CA PRO A 6 -18.94 28.23 11.58
C PRO A 6 -18.11 28.69 10.37
N SER A 7 -17.81 29.99 10.24
CA SER A 7 -16.96 30.52 9.17
C SER A 7 -15.54 29.93 9.22
N VAL A 8 -15.00 29.64 10.41
CA VAL A 8 -13.71 28.97 10.56
C VAL A 8 -13.78 27.57 9.96
N ARG A 9 -14.89 26.84 10.22
CA ARG A 9 -15.06 25.49 9.67
C ARG A 9 -15.19 25.53 8.15
N GLU A 10 -15.94 26.48 7.60
CA GLU A 10 -16.09 26.65 6.15
C GLU A 10 -14.74 26.89 5.44
N ILE A 11 -13.88 27.74 6.02
CA ILE A 11 -12.53 27.98 5.50
C ILE A 11 -11.69 26.70 5.59
N THR A 12 -11.71 26.02 6.74
CA THR A 12 -10.92 24.79 6.90
C THR A 12 -11.41 23.64 6.02
N ASP A 13 -12.71 23.53 5.74
CA ASP A 13 -13.27 22.52 4.84
C ASP A 13 -12.82 22.78 3.38
N LYS A 14 -12.76 24.05 2.96
CA LYS A 14 -12.17 24.42 1.66
C LYS A 14 -10.69 24.05 1.58
N LEU A 15 -9.90 24.37 2.62
CA LEU A 15 -8.47 24.02 2.66
C LEU A 15 -8.24 22.51 2.70
N ASP A 16 -9.06 21.76 3.42
CA ASP A 16 -9.01 20.29 3.50
C ASP A 16 -9.32 19.64 2.14
N SER A 17 -10.25 20.20 1.37
CA SER A 17 -10.50 19.77 -0.02
C SER A 17 -9.28 19.99 -0.93
N VAL A 18 -8.60 21.12 -0.79
CA VAL A 18 -7.36 21.41 -1.54
C VAL A 18 -6.24 20.46 -1.09
N GLY A 19 -6.13 20.21 0.21
CA GLY A 19 -5.20 19.24 0.81
C GLY A 19 -5.37 17.84 0.25
N ASN A 20 -6.60 17.34 0.15
CA ASN A 20 -6.90 16.05 -0.48
C ASN A 20 -6.44 15.96 -1.94
N THR A 21 -6.71 17.01 -2.72
CA THR A 21 -6.28 17.07 -4.12
C THR A 21 -4.75 17.05 -4.21
N THR A 22 -4.08 17.78 -3.33
CA THR A 22 -2.62 17.85 -3.26
C THR A 22 -2.03 16.50 -2.82
N ALA A 23 -2.65 15.83 -1.86
CA ALA A 23 -2.28 14.49 -1.42
C ALA A 23 -2.44 13.47 -2.55
N ALA A 24 -3.51 13.55 -3.35
CA ALA A 24 -3.70 12.69 -4.52
C ALA A 24 -2.61 12.92 -5.58
N ILE A 25 -2.25 14.18 -5.87
CA ILE A 25 -1.14 14.52 -6.77
C ILE A 25 0.18 13.97 -6.22
N GLY A 26 0.44 14.17 -4.92
CA GLY A 26 1.64 13.66 -4.24
C GLY A 26 1.75 12.14 -4.30
N LYS A 27 0.64 11.42 -4.09
CA LYS A 27 0.57 9.95 -4.25
C LYS A 27 0.86 9.55 -5.70
N GLY A 28 0.24 10.21 -6.68
CA GLY A 28 0.50 9.95 -8.10
C GLY A 28 1.97 10.16 -8.48
N PHE A 29 2.60 11.23 -7.99
CA PHE A 29 4.02 11.50 -8.22
C PHE A 29 4.92 10.47 -7.52
N ALA A 30 4.58 10.07 -6.29
CA ALA A 30 5.30 9.02 -5.56
C ALA A 30 5.25 7.70 -6.33
N ILE A 31 4.08 7.29 -6.82
CA ILE A 31 3.89 6.06 -7.59
C ILE A 31 4.67 6.13 -8.91
N GLY A 32 4.55 7.24 -9.65
CA GLY A 32 5.26 7.42 -10.93
C GLY A 32 6.78 7.42 -10.77
N SER A 33 7.30 8.12 -9.76
CA SER A 33 8.75 8.13 -9.47
C SER A 33 9.24 6.77 -8.96
N ALA A 34 8.46 6.08 -8.12
CA ALA A 34 8.77 4.73 -7.65
C ALA A 34 8.79 3.72 -8.79
N ALA A 35 7.86 3.82 -9.75
CA ALA A 35 7.84 2.99 -10.95
C ALA A 35 9.12 3.14 -11.76
N LEU A 36 9.54 4.38 -12.06
CA LEU A 36 10.79 4.65 -12.77
C LEU A 36 12.02 4.17 -12.01
N ALA A 37 12.05 4.38 -10.69
CA ALA A 37 13.14 3.91 -9.84
C ALA A 37 13.20 2.37 -9.79
N ALA A 38 12.05 1.70 -9.71
CA ALA A 38 11.98 0.24 -9.71
C ALA A 38 12.45 -0.36 -11.04
N LEU A 39 12.09 0.26 -12.17
CA LEU A 39 12.61 -0.12 -13.49
C LEU A 39 14.13 0.09 -13.60
N SER A 40 14.63 1.19 -13.05
CA SER A 40 16.08 1.45 -12.99
C SER A 40 16.80 0.41 -12.14
N LEU A 41 16.29 0.12 -10.94
CA LEU A 41 16.84 -0.91 -10.05
C LEU A 41 16.76 -2.31 -10.66
N MET A 42 15.70 -2.62 -11.41
CA MET A 42 15.61 -3.84 -12.20
C MET A 42 16.75 -3.92 -13.22
N ASN A 43 17.00 -2.84 -13.96
CA ASN A 43 18.10 -2.81 -14.91
C ASN A 43 19.46 -3.00 -14.19
N SER A 44 19.66 -2.31 -13.06
CA SER A 44 20.84 -2.50 -12.21
C SER A 44 20.99 -3.94 -11.72
N TYR A 45 19.89 -4.60 -11.35
CA TYR A 45 19.87 -6.00 -10.93
C TYR A 45 20.37 -6.91 -12.05
N LEU A 46 19.91 -6.69 -13.29
CA LEU A 46 20.34 -7.49 -14.44
C LEU A 46 21.82 -7.29 -14.77
N TYR A 47 22.36 -6.07 -14.59
CA TYR A 47 23.81 -5.82 -14.69
C TYR A 47 24.59 -6.58 -13.59
N ALA A 48 24.12 -6.54 -12.34
CA ALA A 48 24.80 -7.18 -11.22
C ALA A 48 24.72 -8.71 -11.24
N PHE A 49 23.67 -9.27 -11.83
CA PHE A 49 23.50 -10.71 -12.07
C PHE A 49 24.61 -11.29 -12.96
N GLY A 50 25.18 -10.49 -13.86
CA GLY A 50 26.19 -10.98 -14.82
C GLY A 50 25.59 -11.72 -16.01
N GLY A 51 24.28 -11.57 -16.28
CA GLY A 51 23.61 -12.01 -17.52
C GLY A 51 24.02 -11.17 -18.75
N VAL A 52 25.27 -10.69 -18.75
CA VAL A 52 25.92 -10.05 -19.88
C VAL A 52 26.48 -11.18 -20.72
N ASP A 53 25.84 -11.43 -21.84
CA ASP A 53 26.47 -12.22 -22.89
C ASP A 53 27.69 -11.41 -23.39
N ILE A 54 28.90 -11.80 -22.93
CA ILE A 54 30.16 -11.06 -23.13
C ILE A 54 30.44 -10.82 -24.62
N ILE A 55 29.84 -11.62 -25.49
CA ILE A 55 29.99 -11.58 -26.94
C ILE A 55 29.04 -10.54 -27.59
N SER A 56 27.84 -10.32 -27.05
CA SER A 56 26.83 -9.41 -27.62
C SER A 56 26.62 -8.12 -26.82
N GLY A 57 27.12 -8.04 -25.59
CA GLY A 57 26.91 -6.91 -24.67
C GLY A 57 25.45 -6.72 -24.24
N ALA A 58 24.57 -7.67 -24.57
CA ALA A 58 23.14 -7.56 -24.34
C ALA A 58 22.75 -8.13 -22.98
N ILE A 59 22.12 -7.30 -22.16
CA ILE A 59 21.45 -7.72 -20.93
C ILE A 59 20.18 -8.45 -21.32
N THR A 60 20.12 -9.75 -21.08
CA THR A 60 18.97 -10.56 -21.50
C THR A 60 18.32 -11.28 -20.31
N LEU A 61 17.09 -10.90 -19.99
CA LEU A 61 16.20 -11.68 -19.13
C LEU A 61 15.16 -12.40 -20.00
N ASN A 62 15.36 -13.70 -20.22
CA ASN A 62 14.44 -14.46 -21.05
C ASN A 62 13.20 -14.89 -20.24
N ILE A 63 12.06 -14.25 -20.50
CA ILE A 63 10.78 -14.52 -19.84
C ILE A 63 10.19 -15.90 -20.18
N VAL A 64 10.61 -16.52 -21.29
CA VAL A 64 10.14 -17.85 -21.72
C VAL A 64 10.81 -18.95 -20.90
N ARG A 65 11.93 -18.66 -20.21
CA ARG A 65 12.55 -19.64 -19.31
C ARG A 65 11.58 -19.97 -18.16
N PRO A 66 11.36 -21.25 -17.83
CA PRO A 66 10.38 -21.64 -16.82
C PRO A 66 10.59 -20.97 -15.46
N LEU A 67 11.84 -20.87 -14.98
CA LEU A 67 12.14 -20.23 -13.68
C LEU A 67 11.80 -18.74 -13.68
N THR A 68 12.15 -18.02 -14.75
CA THR A 68 11.79 -16.61 -14.92
C THR A 68 10.28 -16.42 -14.97
N LEU A 69 9.57 -17.28 -15.70
CA LEU A 69 8.12 -17.20 -15.85
C LEU A 69 7.39 -17.46 -14.52
N VAL A 70 7.79 -18.50 -13.79
CA VAL A 70 7.24 -18.82 -12.46
C VAL A 70 7.58 -17.70 -11.47
N GLY A 71 8.81 -17.17 -11.54
CA GLY A 71 9.22 -15.99 -10.79
C GLY A 71 8.28 -14.81 -11.05
N ALA A 72 8.00 -14.49 -12.32
CA ALA A 72 7.09 -13.41 -12.70
C ALA A 72 5.65 -13.62 -12.21
N LEU A 73 5.13 -14.85 -12.28
CA LEU A 73 3.81 -15.17 -11.76
C LEU A 73 3.72 -14.96 -10.24
N LEU A 74 4.70 -15.47 -9.49
CA LEU A 74 4.77 -15.29 -8.03
C LEU A 74 5.02 -13.82 -7.68
N GLY A 75 5.84 -13.14 -8.47
CA GLY A 75 6.13 -11.72 -8.36
C GLY A 75 4.86 -10.90 -8.49
N ALA A 76 4.02 -11.19 -9.49
CA ALA A 76 2.73 -10.52 -9.66
C ALA A 76 1.76 -10.82 -8.52
N ALA A 77 1.79 -12.02 -7.93
CA ALA A 77 0.93 -12.37 -6.80
C ALA A 77 1.32 -11.65 -5.49
N LEU A 78 2.61 -11.34 -5.28
CA LEU A 78 3.11 -10.76 -4.05
C LEU A 78 2.48 -9.41 -3.68
N PRO A 79 2.39 -8.41 -4.59
CA PRO A 79 1.67 -7.16 -4.34
C PRO A 79 0.22 -7.37 -3.91
N TYR A 80 -0.50 -8.33 -4.51
CA TYR A 80 -1.87 -8.65 -4.10
C TYR A 80 -1.93 -9.25 -2.70
N LEU A 81 -1.06 -10.21 -2.40
CA LEU A 81 -0.98 -10.82 -1.08
C LEU A 81 -0.64 -9.77 0.00
N PHE A 82 0.37 -8.95 -0.27
CA PHE A 82 0.78 -7.85 0.59
C PHE A 82 -0.37 -6.86 0.83
N SER A 83 -1.07 -6.46 -0.25
CA SER A 83 -2.24 -5.58 -0.16
C SER A 83 -3.35 -6.20 0.69
N GLY A 84 -3.65 -7.48 0.51
CA GLY A 84 -4.65 -8.19 1.29
C GLY A 84 -4.33 -8.23 2.78
N MET A 85 -3.06 -8.47 3.14
CA MET A 85 -2.59 -8.41 4.54
C MET A 85 -2.81 -7.01 5.15
N LEU A 86 -2.50 -5.95 4.40
CA LEU A 86 -2.68 -4.57 4.87
C LEU A 86 -4.16 -4.21 5.05
N ILE A 87 -5.03 -4.59 4.10
CA ILE A 87 -6.47 -4.34 4.19
C ILE A 87 -7.05 -5.06 5.41
N ASP A 88 -6.70 -6.34 5.61
CA ASP A 88 -7.20 -7.11 6.76
C ASP A 88 -6.68 -6.55 8.09
N ALA A 89 -5.42 -6.09 8.14
CA ALA A 89 -4.84 -5.42 9.31
C ALA A 89 -5.62 -4.16 9.69
N VAL A 90 -5.90 -3.28 8.72
CA VAL A 90 -6.70 -2.08 8.94
C VAL A 90 -8.11 -2.45 9.36
N ALA A 91 -8.74 -3.43 8.71
CA ALA A 91 -10.09 -3.86 9.03
C ALA A 91 -10.20 -4.43 10.47
N LYS A 92 -9.20 -5.19 10.93
CA LYS A 92 -9.14 -5.67 12.32
C LYS A 92 -9.03 -4.53 13.33
N ALA A 93 -8.16 -3.55 13.07
CA ALA A 93 -8.00 -2.39 13.95
C ALA A 93 -9.25 -1.50 13.96
N ALA A 94 -9.84 -1.26 12.78
CA ALA A 94 -11.05 -0.47 12.61
C ALA A 94 -12.26 -1.11 13.33
N ARG A 95 -12.44 -2.44 13.24
CA ARG A 95 -13.50 -3.15 13.98
C ARG A 95 -13.37 -2.93 15.49
N LYS A 96 -12.18 -3.09 16.05
CA LYS A 96 -11.91 -2.83 17.48
C LYS A 96 -12.18 -1.37 17.86
N MET A 97 -11.79 -0.43 17.00
CA MET A 97 -12.05 0.99 17.19
C MET A 97 -13.56 1.28 17.23
N VAL A 98 -14.33 0.70 16.30
CA VAL A 98 -15.80 0.86 16.25
C VAL A 98 -16.45 0.28 17.51
N ASP A 99 -16.04 -0.92 17.91
CA ASP A 99 -16.58 -1.56 19.12
C ASP A 99 -16.26 -0.74 20.38
N GLU A 100 -15.05 -0.19 20.48
CA GLU A 100 -14.66 0.67 21.60
C GLU A 100 -15.43 1.99 21.62
N VAL A 101 -15.57 2.68 20.47
CA VAL A 101 -16.34 3.91 20.37
C VAL A 101 -17.81 3.67 20.74
N ARG A 102 -18.40 2.56 20.28
CA ARG A 102 -19.76 2.15 20.66
C ARG A 102 -19.87 1.85 22.15
N ARG A 103 -18.88 1.18 22.73
CA ARG A 103 -18.80 0.89 24.17
C ARG A 103 -18.78 2.20 24.97
N GLN A 104 -17.94 3.16 24.58
CA GLN A 104 -17.86 4.47 25.24
C GLN A 104 -19.19 5.22 25.18
N PHE A 105 -19.85 5.28 24.02
CA PHE A 105 -21.17 5.92 23.89
C PHE A 105 -22.26 5.25 24.73
N ARG A 106 -22.20 3.93 24.92
CA ARG A 106 -23.18 3.17 25.71
C ARG A 106 -22.93 3.28 27.22
N GLU A 107 -21.68 3.24 27.65
CA GLU A 107 -21.31 3.05 29.06
C GLU A 107 -20.92 4.35 29.77
N ILE A 108 -20.37 5.34 29.05
CA ILE A 108 -19.96 6.63 29.64
C ILE A 108 -21.16 7.58 29.64
N LYS A 109 -21.76 7.77 30.81
CA LYS A 109 -22.86 8.72 31.02
C LYS A 109 -22.39 10.15 30.70
N GLY A 110 -23.24 10.93 30.05
CA GLY A 110 -22.94 12.33 29.71
C GLY A 110 -22.00 12.51 28.50
N LEU A 111 -21.57 11.43 27.84
CA LEU A 111 -20.70 11.52 26.66
C LEU A 111 -21.44 12.08 25.43
N ILE A 112 -22.65 11.58 25.16
CA ILE A 112 -23.47 12.04 24.02
C ILE A 112 -23.94 13.49 24.23
N THR A 113 -24.25 13.86 25.48
CA THR A 113 -24.64 15.24 25.82
C THR A 113 -23.44 16.19 25.86
N GLY A 114 -22.22 15.66 25.82
CA GLY A 114 -20.97 16.43 25.82
C GLY A 114 -20.57 16.98 27.19
N GLU A 115 -21.14 16.45 28.27
CA GLU A 115 -20.82 16.81 29.65
C GLU A 115 -19.52 16.12 30.13
N THR A 116 -19.22 14.94 29.59
CA THR A 116 -18.05 14.14 29.95
C THR A 116 -17.12 13.97 28.75
N LEU A 117 -15.81 13.97 29.01
CA LEU A 117 -14.79 13.74 27.98
C LEU A 117 -14.70 12.23 27.64
N PRO A 118 -14.53 11.86 26.37
CA PRO A 118 -14.29 10.47 25.97
C PRO A 118 -12.90 9.99 26.42
N ASP A 119 -12.75 8.68 26.47
CA ASP A 119 -11.45 8.04 26.69
C ASP A 119 -10.69 7.94 25.36
N TYR A 120 -9.88 8.95 25.09
CA TYR A 120 -9.01 8.97 23.92
C TYR A 120 -7.88 7.94 24.00
N LYS A 121 -7.43 7.59 25.21
CA LYS A 121 -6.22 6.77 25.41
C LYS A 121 -6.46 5.36 24.87
N THR A 122 -7.60 4.77 25.17
CA THR A 122 -7.94 3.42 24.71
C THR A 122 -8.00 3.36 23.18
N CYS A 123 -8.59 4.36 22.52
CA CYS A 123 -8.60 4.45 21.06
C CYS A 123 -7.18 4.54 20.47
N ILE A 124 -6.30 5.36 21.07
CA ILE A 124 -4.90 5.49 20.66
C ILE A 124 -4.16 4.15 20.83
N GLU A 125 -4.40 3.44 21.92
CA GLU A 125 -3.76 2.15 22.20
C GLU A 125 -4.18 1.08 21.19
N ILE A 126 -5.47 1.03 20.83
CA ILE A 126 -6.01 0.10 19.81
C ILE A 126 -5.32 0.32 18.46
N SER A 127 -5.23 1.57 17.98
CA SER A 127 -4.62 1.86 16.69
C SER A 127 -3.10 1.65 16.71
N SER A 128 -2.42 2.07 17.79
CA SER A 128 -0.97 1.93 17.94
C SER A 128 -0.52 0.47 18.02
N GLN A 129 -1.10 -0.32 18.91
CA GLN A 129 -0.74 -1.73 19.06
C GLN A 129 -1.17 -2.55 17.84
N GLY A 130 -2.33 -2.22 17.25
CA GLY A 130 -2.79 -2.82 16.00
C GLY A 130 -1.76 -2.64 14.88
N ALA A 131 -1.33 -1.40 14.63
CA ALA A 131 -0.35 -1.08 13.61
C ALA A 131 0.98 -1.81 13.85
N LEU A 132 1.53 -1.77 15.07
CA LEU A 132 2.82 -2.39 15.40
C LEU A 132 2.81 -3.92 15.28
N LYS A 133 1.67 -4.56 15.56
CA LYS A 133 1.54 -6.02 15.47
C LYS A 133 1.41 -6.47 14.03
N GLU A 134 0.51 -5.84 13.27
CA GLU A 134 0.15 -6.30 11.93
C GLU A 134 1.20 -5.90 10.87
N MET A 135 1.99 -4.84 11.08
CA MET A 135 3.05 -4.42 10.14
C MET A 135 4.22 -5.40 10.03
N ARG A 136 4.45 -6.26 11.04
CA ARG A 136 5.64 -7.13 11.10
C ARG A 136 5.72 -8.11 9.94
N VAL A 137 4.62 -8.80 9.65
CA VAL A 137 4.59 -9.88 8.66
C VAL A 137 4.83 -9.33 7.25
N PRO A 138 4.13 -8.28 6.78
CA PRO A 138 4.38 -7.68 5.47
C PRO A 138 5.82 -7.18 5.30
N CYS A 139 6.40 -6.54 6.32
CA CYS A 139 7.79 -6.06 6.27
C CYS A 139 8.81 -7.19 6.18
N ILE A 140 8.64 -8.25 6.99
CA ILE A 140 9.54 -9.42 6.95
C ILE A 140 9.44 -10.12 5.59
N MET A 141 8.23 -10.26 5.05
CA MET A 141 8.02 -10.86 3.73
C MET A 141 8.74 -10.08 2.62
N ALA A 142 8.62 -8.74 2.61
CA ALA A 142 9.27 -7.89 1.62
C ALA A 142 10.81 -8.05 1.58
N ILE A 143 11.42 -8.37 2.73
CA ILE A 143 12.86 -8.53 2.89
C ILE A 143 13.29 -9.96 2.59
N LEU A 144 12.68 -10.94 3.27
CA LEU A 144 13.14 -12.32 3.23
C LEU A 144 12.76 -13.04 1.96
N PHE A 145 11.61 -12.72 1.35
CA PHE A 145 11.15 -13.44 0.17
C PHE A 145 12.17 -13.41 -0.99
N PRO A 146 12.67 -12.24 -1.46
CA PRO A 146 13.66 -12.22 -2.54
C PRO A 146 14.98 -12.93 -2.17
N ILE A 147 15.41 -12.83 -0.91
CA ILE A 147 16.64 -13.48 -0.42
C ILE A 147 16.49 -15.01 -0.47
N VAL A 148 15.45 -15.52 0.19
CA VAL A 148 15.19 -16.96 0.29
C VAL A 148 14.93 -17.54 -1.09
N SER A 149 14.13 -16.87 -1.93
CA SER A 149 13.89 -17.34 -3.29
C SER A 149 15.16 -17.31 -4.15
N GLY A 150 16.05 -16.34 -3.95
CA GLY A 150 17.33 -16.27 -4.63
C GLY A 150 18.23 -17.44 -4.28
N PHE A 151 18.39 -17.74 -2.98
CA PHE A 151 19.20 -18.88 -2.55
C PHE A 151 18.61 -20.24 -2.93
N ILE A 152 17.29 -20.35 -3.11
CA ILE A 152 16.65 -21.60 -3.54
C ILE A 152 16.69 -21.72 -5.07
N PHE A 153 16.08 -20.78 -5.78
CA PHE A 153 15.77 -20.87 -7.23
C PHE A 153 16.75 -20.11 -8.13
N GLY A 154 17.66 -19.34 -7.55
CA GLY A 154 18.66 -18.58 -8.30
C GLY A 154 18.17 -17.22 -8.81
N ALA A 155 19.07 -16.56 -9.54
CA ALA A 155 18.88 -15.17 -9.95
C ALA A 155 17.85 -14.98 -11.08
N GLU A 156 17.68 -15.94 -11.98
CA GLU A 156 16.67 -15.82 -13.04
C GLU A 156 15.25 -15.78 -12.48
N PHE A 157 14.99 -16.62 -11.47
CA PHE A 157 13.73 -16.60 -10.74
C PHE A 157 13.48 -15.25 -10.07
N VAL A 158 14.50 -14.69 -9.40
CA VAL A 158 14.38 -13.39 -8.73
C VAL A 158 14.22 -12.25 -9.75
N GLY A 159 14.88 -12.32 -10.91
CA GLY A 159 14.64 -11.38 -12.02
C GLY A 159 13.19 -11.42 -12.50
N GLY A 160 12.63 -12.62 -12.67
CA GLY A 160 11.20 -12.80 -12.93
C GLY A 160 10.33 -12.21 -11.81
N LEU A 161 10.66 -12.52 -10.56
CA LEU A 161 9.96 -12.06 -9.36
C LEU A 161 9.84 -10.53 -9.32
N LEU A 162 10.96 -9.84 -9.50
CA LEU A 162 10.99 -8.38 -9.52
C LEU A 162 10.18 -7.81 -10.68
N LEU A 163 10.15 -8.49 -11.84
CA LEU A 163 9.43 -8.03 -13.03
C LEU A 163 7.92 -8.09 -12.77
N GLY A 164 7.44 -9.25 -12.33
CA GLY A 164 6.04 -9.44 -11.98
C GLY A 164 5.58 -8.53 -10.85
N ALA A 165 6.40 -8.41 -9.79
CA ALA A 165 6.08 -7.55 -8.65
C ALA A 165 6.00 -6.08 -9.06
N THR A 166 6.94 -5.60 -9.88
CA THR A 166 6.94 -4.22 -10.39
C THR A 166 5.69 -3.95 -11.23
N MET A 167 5.39 -4.82 -12.20
CA MET A 167 4.20 -4.65 -13.05
C MET A 167 2.91 -4.62 -12.23
N SER A 168 2.73 -5.59 -11.32
CA SER A 168 1.51 -5.67 -10.52
C SER A 168 1.39 -4.54 -9.50
N ALA A 169 2.49 -4.17 -8.82
CA ALA A 169 2.47 -3.14 -7.79
C ALA A 169 2.13 -1.77 -8.36
N ILE A 170 2.70 -1.41 -9.52
CA ILE A 170 2.40 -0.11 -10.16
C ILE A 170 0.91 -0.02 -10.50
N MET A 171 0.33 -1.07 -11.10
CA MET A 171 -1.10 -1.08 -11.45
C MET A 171 -1.99 -0.97 -10.20
N LEU A 172 -1.68 -1.73 -9.16
CA LEU A 172 -2.41 -1.68 -7.90
C LEU A 172 -2.26 -0.34 -7.17
N ALA A 173 -1.07 0.26 -7.16
CA ALA A 173 -0.83 1.52 -6.50
C ALA A 173 -1.62 2.66 -7.16
N ILE A 174 -1.61 2.72 -8.49
CA ILE A 174 -2.44 3.68 -9.26
C ILE A 174 -3.92 3.45 -8.98
N PHE A 175 -4.39 2.20 -9.06
CA PHE A 175 -5.79 1.86 -8.84
C PHE A 175 -6.27 2.26 -7.44
N THR A 176 -5.55 1.84 -6.40
CA THR A 176 -5.92 2.08 -4.99
C THR A 176 -5.80 3.55 -4.60
N GLY A 177 -4.76 4.25 -5.05
CA GLY A 177 -4.58 5.68 -4.84
C GLY A 177 -5.70 6.50 -5.47
N ASN A 178 -6.01 6.24 -6.75
CA ASN A 178 -7.04 6.99 -7.47
C ASN A 178 -8.46 6.63 -7.02
N SER A 179 -8.76 5.34 -6.82
CA SER A 179 -10.10 4.90 -6.40
C SER A 179 -10.46 5.46 -5.03
N GLY A 180 -9.56 5.37 -4.05
CA GLY A 180 -9.84 5.94 -2.72
C GLY A 180 -9.89 7.47 -2.73
N GLY A 181 -9.04 8.15 -3.51
CA GLY A 181 -9.14 9.60 -3.68
C GLY A 181 -10.46 10.05 -4.33
N ALA A 182 -10.96 9.28 -5.31
CA ALA A 182 -12.23 9.55 -5.96
C ALA A 182 -13.41 9.36 -5.01
N TRP A 183 -13.42 8.32 -4.16
CA TRP A 183 -14.48 8.13 -3.16
C TRP A 183 -14.52 9.26 -2.12
N ASP A 184 -13.36 9.68 -1.60
CA ASP A 184 -13.27 10.78 -0.64
C ASP A 184 -13.78 12.10 -1.24
N ASN A 185 -13.33 12.42 -2.46
CA ASN A 185 -13.77 13.63 -3.16
C ASN A 185 -15.25 13.55 -3.54
N GLY A 186 -15.78 12.37 -3.87
CA GLY A 186 -17.21 12.15 -4.09
C GLY A 186 -18.05 12.45 -2.84
N LYS A 187 -17.61 11.98 -1.67
CA LYS A 187 -18.21 12.31 -0.37
C LYS A 187 -18.17 13.82 -0.13
N LYS A 188 -16.99 14.46 -0.27
CA LYS A 188 -16.84 15.92 -0.09
C LYS A 188 -17.70 16.74 -1.04
N PHE A 189 -17.88 16.28 -2.28
CA PHE A 189 -18.72 16.95 -3.26
C PHE A 189 -20.20 16.98 -2.83
N ILE A 190 -20.71 15.88 -2.26
CA ILE A 190 -22.06 15.83 -1.68
C ILE A 190 -22.14 16.74 -0.43
N GLU A 191 -21.12 16.71 0.43
CA GLU A 191 -21.06 17.56 1.63
C GLU A 191 -21.04 19.06 1.32
N ALA A 192 -20.48 19.44 0.17
CA ALA A 192 -20.46 20.81 -0.33
C ALA A 192 -21.74 21.21 -1.10
N GLY A 193 -22.74 20.33 -1.20
CA GLY A 193 -23.98 20.59 -1.93
C GLY A 193 -23.84 20.54 -3.46
N GLY A 194 -22.81 19.86 -3.97
CA GLY A 194 -22.58 19.69 -5.41
C GLY A 194 -23.62 18.81 -6.11
N VAL A 195 -24.40 18.03 -5.34
CA VAL A 195 -25.49 17.20 -5.86
C VAL A 195 -26.83 17.80 -5.43
N ALA A 196 -27.63 18.26 -6.39
CA ALA A 196 -28.92 18.86 -6.12
C ALA A 196 -29.83 17.88 -5.35
N GLY A 197 -30.44 18.37 -4.26
CA GLY A 197 -31.34 17.59 -3.42
C GLY A 197 -30.66 16.62 -2.45
N HIS A 198 -29.32 16.56 -2.43
CA HIS A 198 -28.56 15.68 -1.53
C HIS A 198 -27.54 16.47 -0.71
N GLY A 199 -27.42 16.12 0.56
CA GLY A 199 -26.50 16.76 1.50
C GLY A 199 -26.18 15.84 2.68
N LYS A 200 -25.56 16.39 3.73
CA LYS A 200 -25.16 15.63 4.93
C LYS A 200 -26.36 14.92 5.57
N GLY A 201 -26.22 13.63 5.84
CA GLY A 201 -27.27 12.77 6.41
C GLY A 201 -28.33 12.29 5.41
N SER A 202 -28.17 12.57 4.11
CA SER A 202 -28.97 11.93 3.07
C SER A 202 -28.45 10.52 2.75
N LEU A 203 -29.31 9.66 2.18
CA LEU A 203 -28.89 8.31 1.76
C LEU A 203 -27.70 8.31 0.79
N ALA A 204 -27.61 9.32 -0.07
CA ALA A 204 -26.48 9.48 -0.98
C ALA A 204 -25.17 9.82 -0.23
N HIS A 205 -25.27 10.65 0.82
CA HIS A 205 -24.12 10.97 1.67
C HIS A 205 -23.66 9.74 2.46
N ASP A 206 -24.58 8.99 3.06
CA ASP A 206 -24.25 7.75 3.79
C ASP A 206 -23.56 6.72 2.87
N ALA A 207 -24.04 6.55 1.64
CA ALA A 207 -23.41 5.67 0.67
C ALA A 207 -21.99 6.15 0.28
N ALA A 208 -21.79 7.47 0.14
CA ALA A 208 -20.48 8.03 -0.14
C ALA A 208 -19.51 7.90 1.04
N VAL A 209 -20.00 8.01 2.28
CA VAL A 209 -19.21 7.73 3.50
C VAL A 209 -18.77 6.26 3.51
N VAL A 210 -19.65 5.31 3.17
CA VAL A 210 -19.26 3.90 3.04
C VAL A 210 -18.18 3.73 1.98
N GLY A 211 -18.32 4.35 0.81
CA GLY A 211 -17.30 4.32 -0.25
C GLY A 211 -15.94 4.85 0.21
N ASP A 212 -15.92 5.97 0.93
CA ASP A 212 -14.69 6.55 1.49
C ASP A 212 -14.03 5.61 2.51
N THR A 213 -14.81 4.99 3.42
CA THR A 213 -14.26 4.03 4.38
C THR A 213 -13.71 2.75 3.74
N VAL A 214 -14.22 2.36 2.57
CA VAL A 214 -13.63 1.30 1.73
C VAL A 214 -12.34 1.79 1.06
N GLY A 215 -12.30 3.06 0.65
CA GLY A 215 -11.16 3.71 0.00
C GLY A 215 -9.99 4.03 0.93
N ASP A 216 -10.22 4.27 2.21
CA ASP A 216 -9.19 4.61 3.21
C ASP A 216 -8.04 3.60 3.30
N PRO A 217 -8.29 2.28 3.53
CA PRO A 217 -7.20 1.31 3.55
C PRO A 217 -6.48 1.21 2.21
N LEU A 218 -7.19 1.48 1.10
CA LEU A 218 -6.60 1.42 -0.23
C LEU A 218 -5.64 2.60 -0.47
N LYS A 219 -6.12 3.83 -0.30
CA LYS A 219 -5.37 5.05 -0.65
C LYS A 219 -4.30 5.43 0.37
N ASP A 220 -4.47 5.07 1.64
CA ASP A 220 -3.58 5.51 2.73
C ASP A 220 -2.72 4.39 3.31
N THR A 221 -3.05 3.11 3.04
CA THR A 221 -2.24 1.98 3.48
C THR A 221 -1.65 1.22 2.30
N VAL A 222 -2.49 0.66 1.42
CA VAL A 222 -2.01 -0.19 0.31
C VAL A 222 -1.19 0.59 -0.71
N GLY A 223 -1.79 1.60 -1.33
CA GLY A 223 -1.17 2.38 -2.42
C GLY A 223 0.25 2.85 -2.10
N PRO A 224 0.47 3.64 -1.04
CA PRO A 224 1.81 4.12 -0.70
C PRO A 224 2.76 2.99 -0.25
N SER A 225 2.27 1.89 0.32
CA SER A 225 3.12 0.80 0.77
C SER A 225 3.65 -0.06 -0.37
N LEU A 226 2.93 -0.14 -1.49
CA LEU A 226 3.36 -0.88 -2.68
C LEU A 226 4.61 -0.27 -3.32
N ASP A 227 4.72 1.06 -3.32
CA ASP A 227 5.91 1.77 -3.78
C ASP A 227 7.15 1.39 -2.95
N ILE A 228 6.96 1.23 -1.65
CA ILE A 228 8.02 0.84 -0.72
C ILE A 228 8.38 -0.64 -0.91
N LEU A 229 7.38 -1.50 -1.04
CA LEU A 229 7.55 -2.94 -1.27
C LEU A 229 8.48 -3.20 -2.46
N ILE A 230 8.20 -2.60 -3.62
CA ILE A 230 9.00 -2.81 -4.83
C ILE A 230 10.43 -2.29 -4.69
N LYS A 231 10.61 -1.10 -4.09
CA LYS A 231 11.95 -0.51 -3.91
C LYS A 231 12.81 -1.34 -2.96
N ILE A 232 12.23 -1.82 -1.86
CA ILE A 232 12.93 -2.68 -0.90
C ILE A 232 13.29 -4.01 -1.55
N MET A 233 12.32 -4.68 -2.20
CA MET A 233 12.58 -5.95 -2.87
C MET A 233 13.67 -5.82 -3.93
N SER A 234 13.62 -4.80 -4.79
CA SER A 234 14.61 -4.57 -5.83
C SER A 234 15.99 -4.24 -5.26
N THR A 235 16.06 -3.40 -4.22
CA THR A 235 17.34 -3.02 -3.58
C THR A 235 18.00 -4.22 -2.91
N ILE A 236 17.23 -5.01 -2.15
CA ILE A 236 17.74 -6.21 -1.49
C ILE A 236 18.21 -7.24 -2.51
N SER A 237 17.42 -7.45 -3.57
CA SER A 237 17.78 -8.37 -4.63
C SER A 237 19.06 -7.94 -5.34
N LEU A 238 19.21 -6.64 -5.63
CA LEU A 238 20.42 -6.07 -6.23
C LEU A 238 21.67 -6.31 -5.38
N ILE A 239 21.55 -6.21 -4.05
CA ILE A 239 22.68 -6.46 -3.16
C ILE A 239 22.98 -7.96 -3.05
N ALA A 240 21.94 -8.79 -2.95
CA ALA A 240 22.08 -10.22 -2.70
C ALA A 240 22.40 -11.05 -3.97
N VAL A 241 22.14 -10.52 -5.17
CA VAL A 241 22.32 -11.25 -6.43
C VAL A 241 23.74 -11.71 -6.66
N VAL A 242 24.74 -10.93 -6.24
CA VAL A 242 26.16 -11.31 -6.38
C VAL A 242 26.51 -12.57 -5.60
N VAL A 243 25.70 -12.94 -4.61
CA VAL A 243 25.87 -14.16 -3.82
C VAL A 243 25.07 -15.30 -4.42
N PHE A 244 23.75 -15.17 -4.53
CA PHE A 244 22.90 -16.29 -4.95
C PHE A 244 22.96 -16.58 -6.46
N SER A 245 23.57 -15.71 -7.29
CA SER A 245 23.89 -16.04 -8.68
C SER A 245 24.95 -17.15 -8.76
N GLN A 246 25.86 -17.22 -7.77
CA GLN A 246 26.92 -18.22 -7.69
C GLN A 246 26.55 -19.37 -6.74
N TYR A 247 25.87 -19.05 -5.64
CA TYR A 247 25.55 -19.98 -4.56
C TYR A 247 24.03 -20.12 -4.40
N ASN A 248 23.40 -20.98 -5.20
CA ASN A 248 21.99 -21.35 -5.04
C ASN A 248 21.80 -22.86 -5.08
N LEU A 249 20.72 -23.33 -4.44
CA LEU A 249 20.43 -24.74 -4.25
C LEU A 249 20.14 -25.46 -5.58
N PHE A 250 19.41 -24.83 -6.50
CA PHE A 250 19.10 -25.44 -7.80
C PHE A 250 20.38 -25.72 -8.61
N ALA A 251 21.27 -24.73 -8.71
CA ALA A 251 22.57 -24.91 -9.36
C ALA A 251 23.43 -25.98 -8.68
N PHE A 252 23.43 -26.03 -7.34
CA PHE A 252 24.12 -27.09 -6.59
C PHE A 252 23.56 -28.49 -6.87
N LEU A 253 22.24 -28.61 -7.10
CA LEU A 253 21.57 -29.86 -7.45
C LEU A 253 21.62 -30.20 -8.95
N GLY A 254 22.19 -29.32 -9.78
CA GLY A 254 22.25 -29.50 -11.24
C GLY A 254 20.90 -29.35 -11.95
N LEU A 255 19.98 -28.57 -11.37
CA LEU A 255 18.62 -28.32 -11.87
C LEU A 255 18.49 -26.96 -12.59
#